data_AF-A0A208ZYW7-F1
#
_entry.id   AF-A0A208ZYW7-F1
#
_cell.length_a   1.000
_cell.length_b   1.000
_cell.length_c   1.000
_cell.angle_alpha   90.00
_cell.angle_beta   90.00
_cell.angle_gamma   90.00
#
_symmetry.space_group_name_H-M   'P 1'
#
loop_
_entity.id
_entity.type
_entity.pdbx_description
1 polymer ?
#
loop_
_entity_poly.entity_id
_entity_poly.type
_entity_poly.pdbx_seq_one_letter_code
_entity_poly.pdbx_strand_id
1 'polypeptide(L)'
;MKDDSDAKEGYVYVLGVKDIDLPVSKIGMTSKDPTIRCAEINRSSTGDFLWEVAHQIALSDCRKIESLVHAKLLPLRQKGREFFNLYPDDALRAIQSILKMAPDVRLVATITESQKEGSDVPRRKTSPRKHPVHPLNDTIKYAHLLDRFNELLHVTGEPFGQLNKPVFGISDGRDGVQWNLAIRPNESIAEVGVNLEGKKYYGWPIATLIKSELAVPALLRLVPHLRDPQNITLRFVRDAWQVTARPSILEEYLGGRKFSLSELTEDLWHNILTEAIGCLKEERNALSRAHQNVTLVRKAGPDAEPVKMQVSPHLQILTPIDLLLDSGEELAAAIECLRPIHEWASKVSGE
;
A
#
# COMPACT_ATOMS: atom_id res chain seq x y z
N MET A 1 49.32 -0.77 18.02
CA MET A 1 48.68 0.50 17.63
C MET A 1 47.88 0.22 16.37
N LYS A 2 46.55 0.21 16.46
CA LYS A 2 45.68 0.12 15.28
C LYS A 2 45.54 1.52 14.72
N ASP A 3 45.84 1.68 13.45
CA ASP A 3 45.71 2.95 12.72
C ASP A 3 44.31 3.54 12.88
N ASP A 4 44.27 4.80 13.27
CA ASP A 4 43.11 5.61 13.62
C ASP A 4 42.61 6.40 12.38
N SER A 5 42.61 5.75 11.20
CA SER A 5 42.16 6.38 9.95
C SER A 5 40.92 5.69 9.40
N ASP A 6 39.73 6.16 9.76
CA ASP A 6 38.56 5.86 8.92
C ASP A 6 37.42 6.89 9.04
N ALA A 7 37.75 8.14 9.43
CA ALA A 7 36.83 9.25 9.27
C ALA A 7 36.61 9.47 7.76
N LYS A 8 35.39 9.19 7.29
CA LYS A 8 35.04 9.31 5.88
C LYS A 8 34.14 10.52 5.67
N GLU A 9 34.72 11.59 5.14
CA GLU A 9 33.96 12.76 4.71
C GLU A 9 32.98 12.39 3.60
N GLY A 10 31.77 12.92 3.70
CA GLY A 10 30.71 12.65 2.73
C GLY A 10 29.34 13.08 3.23
N TYR A 11 28.30 12.49 2.65
CA TYR A 11 26.92 12.82 2.93
C TYR A 11 26.25 11.66 3.66
N VAL A 12 25.44 11.98 4.66
CA VAL A 12 24.28 11.16 5.01
C VAL A 12 23.09 11.72 4.24
N TYR A 13 22.43 10.87 3.46
CA TYR A 13 21.28 11.26 2.65
C TYR A 13 20.04 10.49 3.09
N VAL A 14 18.90 11.12 2.84
CA VAL A 14 17.57 10.55 2.98
C VAL A 14 16.95 10.59 1.59
N LEU A 15 16.62 9.41 1.07
CA LEU A 15 15.82 9.33 -0.15
C LEU A 15 14.36 9.15 0.22
N GLY A 16 13.52 9.97 -0.41
CA GLY A 16 12.07 9.75 -0.46
C GLY A 16 11.70 9.08 -1.78
N VAL A 17 10.45 8.63 -1.88
CA VAL A 17 9.92 8.06 -3.12
C VAL A 17 9.46 9.21 -4.02
N LYS A 18 10.04 9.30 -5.23
CA LYS A 18 10.00 10.46 -6.14
C LYS A 18 8.60 10.93 -6.53
N ASP A 19 7.71 9.97 -6.75
CA ASP A 19 6.38 10.26 -7.31
C ASP A 19 5.27 10.10 -6.25
N ILE A 20 5.64 9.71 -5.03
CA ILE A 20 4.70 9.27 -3.99
C ILE A 20 5.28 9.60 -2.61
N ASP A 21 4.63 10.52 -1.90
CA ASP A 21 4.89 10.78 -0.48
C ASP A 21 4.51 9.58 0.41
N LEU A 22 5.51 8.80 0.84
CA LEU A 22 5.35 7.61 1.68
C LEU A 22 6.12 7.80 2.99
N PRO A 23 5.67 7.21 4.12
CA PRO A 23 6.47 7.08 5.33
C PRO A 23 7.57 6.02 5.15
N VAL A 24 8.24 6.02 4.00
CA VAL A 24 9.32 5.11 3.68
C VAL A 24 10.47 5.95 3.17
N SER A 25 11.56 5.92 3.91
CA SER A 25 12.79 6.58 3.52
C SER A 25 13.93 5.58 3.45
N LYS A 26 14.81 5.77 2.47
CA LYS A 26 16.11 5.10 2.45
C LYS A 26 17.14 6.05 3.05
N ILE A 27 17.73 5.65 4.16
CA ILE A 27 18.81 6.42 4.80
C ILE A 27 20.12 5.72 4.49
N GLY A 28 21.08 6.44 3.94
CA GLY A 28 22.39 5.90 3.61
C GLY A 28 23.47 6.96 3.57
N MET A 29 24.68 6.53 3.21
CA MET A 29 25.84 7.42 3.07
C MET A 29 26.55 7.29 1.73
N THR A 30 27.23 8.36 1.34
CA THR A 30 27.98 8.43 0.08
C THR A 30 29.10 9.48 0.18
N SER A 31 30.24 9.23 -0.47
CA SER A 31 31.27 10.25 -0.69
C SER A 31 31.09 11.02 -1.99
N LYS A 32 30.16 10.59 -2.86
CA LYS A 32 29.73 11.31 -4.08
C LYS A 32 28.50 12.17 -3.80
N ASP A 33 28.18 13.10 -4.70
CA ASP A 33 26.91 13.84 -4.66
C ASP A 33 25.69 12.89 -4.47
N PRO A 34 24.79 13.14 -3.50
CA PRO A 34 23.63 12.30 -3.25
C PRO A 34 22.68 12.14 -4.44
N THR A 35 22.59 13.11 -5.34
CA THR A 35 21.78 13.03 -6.56
C THR A 35 22.36 11.99 -7.53
N ILE A 36 23.69 11.97 -7.67
CA ILE A 36 24.39 10.95 -8.46
C ILE A 36 24.16 9.58 -7.85
N ARG A 37 24.31 9.45 -6.53
CA ARG A 37 24.09 8.19 -5.82
C ARG A 37 22.64 7.70 -5.95
N CYS A 38 21.67 8.60 -5.86
CA CYS A 38 20.27 8.31 -6.06
C CYS A 38 20.00 7.79 -7.49
N ALA A 39 20.60 8.41 -8.51
CA ALA A 39 20.50 7.95 -9.89
C ALA A 39 21.17 6.59 -10.14
N GLU A 40 22.26 6.26 -9.43
CA GLU A 40 22.86 4.91 -9.44
C GLU A 40 21.90 3.88 -8.83
N ILE A 41 21.33 4.17 -7.64
CA ILE A 41 20.39 3.29 -6.95
C ILE A 41 19.17 2.99 -7.83
N ASN A 42 18.59 4.02 -8.45
CA ASN A 42 17.44 3.86 -9.35
C ASN A 42 17.75 3.04 -10.61
N ARG A 43 19.00 3.04 -11.10
CA ARG A 43 19.42 2.21 -12.23
C ARG A 43 19.63 0.75 -11.85
N SER A 44 20.05 0.48 -10.62
CA SER A 44 20.34 -0.88 -10.11
C SER A 44 19.16 -1.56 -9.43
N SER A 45 18.11 -0.81 -9.07
CA SER A 45 16.98 -1.32 -8.28
C SER A 45 16.04 -2.15 -9.15
N THR A 46 15.83 -3.42 -8.77
CA THR A 46 14.73 -4.25 -9.27
C THR A 46 13.42 -3.82 -8.59
N GLY A 47 12.85 -2.69 -9.03
CA GLY A 47 11.40 -2.53 -9.14
C GLY A 47 10.54 -2.06 -7.97
N ASP A 48 11.07 -1.73 -6.79
CA ASP A 48 10.19 -1.37 -5.65
C ASP A 48 9.77 0.11 -5.62
N PHE A 49 10.72 1.05 -5.72
CA PHE A 49 10.46 2.49 -5.71
C PHE A 49 11.45 3.24 -6.60
N LEU A 50 10.99 4.32 -7.24
CA LEU A 50 11.86 5.36 -7.79
C LEU A 50 12.17 6.35 -6.67
N TRP A 51 13.45 6.51 -6.36
CA TRP A 51 13.92 7.37 -5.29
C TRP A 51 14.22 8.78 -5.79
N GLU A 52 14.05 9.77 -4.93
CA GLU A 52 14.62 11.10 -5.07
C GLU A 52 15.33 11.52 -3.79
N VAL A 53 16.30 12.42 -3.90
CA VAL A 53 16.98 12.96 -2.72
C VAL A 53 16.01 13.93 -2.05
N ALA A 54 15.54 13.56 -0.87
CA ALA A 54 14.69 14.42 -0.06
C ALA A 54 15.52 15.31 0.85
N HIS A 55 16.53 14.73 1.52
CA HIS A 55 17.46 15.46 2.39
C HIS A 55 18.88 14.95 2.26
N GLN A 56 19.83 15.81 2.59
CA GLN A 56 21.24 15.46 2.67
C GLN A 56 21.95 16.33 3.70
N ILE A 57 22.95 15.77 4.37
CA ILE A 57 23.80 16.46 5.33
C ILE A 57 25.25 16.09 5.06
N ALA A 58 26.08 17.10 4.79
CA ALA A 58 27.52 16.94 4.61
C ALA A 58 28.23 16.90 5.98
N LEU A 59 29.05 15.87 6.19
CA LEU A 59 29.63 15.53 7.49
C LEU A 59 31.09 15.13 7.36
N SER A 60 31.90 15.48 8.36
CA SER A 60 33.31 15.10 8.44
C SER A 60 33.51 13.58 8.60
N ASP A 61 32.49 12.87 9.12
CA ASP A 61 32.44 11.42 9.21
C ASP A 61 31.01 10.91 8.97
N CYS A 62 30.64 10.75 7.70
CA CYS A 62 29.31 10.30 7.32
C CYS A 62 29.06 8.83 7.67
N ARG A 63 30.12 8.01 7.74
CA ARG A 63 30.02 6.59 8.08
C ARG A 63 29.60 6.42 9.52
N LYS A 64 30.24 7.14 10.44
CA LYS A 64 29.92 7.09 11.87
C LYS A 64 28.47 7.51 12.14
N ILE A 65 28.00 8.60 11.52
CA ILE A 65 26.62 9.06 11.69
C ILE A 65 25.62 8.08 11.08
N GLU A 66 25.86 7.57 9.88
CA GLU A 66 24.98 6.57 9.26
C GLU A 66 24.82 5.34 10.16
N SER A 67 25.92 4.81 10.71
CA SER A 67 25.88 3.64 11.58
C SER A 67 25.10 3.91 12.87
N LEU A 68 25.26 5.10 13.47
CA LEU A 68 24.48 5.51 14.64
C LEU A 68 22.99 5.66 14.34
N VAL A 69 22.65 6.21 13.16
CA VAL A 69 21.26 6.35 12.71
C VAL A 69 20.62 4.97 12.51
N HIS A 70 21.30 4.05 11.82
CA HIS A 70 20.80 2.70 11.61
C HIS A 70 20.63 1.91 12.91
N ALA A 71 21.52 2.10 13.89
CA ALA A 71 21.41 1.46 15.20
C ALA A 71 20.24 2.03 16.02
N LYS A 72 20.09 3.36 16.07
CA LYS A 72 19.03 4.01 16.87
C LYS A 72 17.63 3.88 16.25
N LEU A 73 17.55 3.83 14.92
CA LEU A 73 16.29 3.66 14.18
C LEU A 73 16.00 2.19 13.83
N LEU A 74 16.73 1.24 14.41
CA LEU A 74 16.53 -0.20 14.18
C LEU A 74 15.06 -0.66 14.37
N PRO A 75 14.30 -0.18 15.38
CA PRO A 75 12.89 -0.56 15.53
C PRO A 75 12.00 -0.14 14.34
N LEU A 76 12.41 0.88 13.60
CA LEU A 76 11.69 1.44 12.46
C LEU A 76 12.25 0.93 11.13
N ARG A 77 13.31 0.11 11.17
CA ARG A 77 14.00 -0.42 10.00
C ARG A 77 13.30 -1.67 9.47
N GLN A 78 13.03 -1.69 8.17
CA GLN A 78 12.49 -2.87 7.50
C GLN A 78 13.54 -4.00 7.48
N LYS A 79 13.10 -5.21 7.82
CA LYS A 79 13.97 -6.39 7.96
C LYS A 79 14.77 -6.64 6.67
N GLY A 80 16.09 -6.74 6.80
CA GLY A 80 17.00 -7.04 5.69
C GLY A 80 17.20 -5.90 4.67
N ARG A 81 16.71 -4.69 4.95
CA ARG A 81 16.79 -3.53 4.04
C ARG A 81 17.33 -2.30 4.74
N GLU A 82 17.75 -1.31 3.96
CA GLU A 82 18.13 0.03 4.46
C GLU A 82 16.93 0.99 4.37
N PHE A 83 15.71 0.47 4.50
CA PHE A 83 14.47 1.24 4.43
C PHE A 83 13.93 1.41 5.85
N PHE A 84 13.39 2.59 6.12
CA PHE A 84 12.84 2.97 7.41
C PHE A 84 11.39 3.39 7.23
N ASN A 85 10.53 2.96 8.13
CA ASN A 85 9.12 3.33 8.19
C ASN A 85 8.96 4.75 8.77
N LEU A 86 9.57 5.73 8.11
CA LEU A 86 9.61 7.15 8.46
C LEU A 86 9.54 8.02 7.21
N TYR A 87 8.82 9.14 7.29
CA TYR A 87 8.87 10.18 6.26
C TYR A 87 10.27 10.80 6.17
N PRO A 88 10.68 11.32 5.00
CA PRO A 88 11.99 11.93 4.86
C PRO A 88 12.27 13.08 5.84
N ASP A 89 11.27 13.91 6.13
CA ASP A 89 11.40 15.02 7.10
C ASP A 89 11.60 14.51 8.53
N ASP A 90 10.95 13.40 8.89
CA ASP A 90 11.09 12.76 10.20
C ASP A 90 12.46 12.10 10.34
N ALA A 91 12.92 11.46 9.27
CA ALA A 91 14.27 10.95 9.18
C ALA A 91 15.31 12.07 9.32
N LEU A 92 15.12 13.23 8.67
CA LEU A 92 15.99 14.39 8.86
C LEU A 92 16.02 14.84 10.32
N ARG A 93 14.86 14.98 10.97
CA ARG A 93 14.78 15.38 12.39
C ARG A 93 15.49 14.38 13.31
N ALA A 94 15.33 13.09 13.04
CA ALA A 94 16.03 12.04 13.78
C ALA A 94 17.55 12.12 13.58
N ILE A 95 18.02 12.29 12.34
CA ILE A 95 19.44 12.44 12.02
C ILE A 95 20.03 13.68 12.71
N GLN A 96 19.33 14.82 12.69
CA GLN A 96 19.75 16.04 13.39
C GLN A 96 19.84 15.84 14.90
N SER A 97 18.91 15.10 15.50
CA SER A 97 18.95 14.77 16.92
C SER A 97 20.15 13.89 17.27
N ILE A 98 20.43 12.88 16.44
CA ILE A 98 21.57 11.97 16.61
C ILE A 98 22.91 12.69 16.43
N LEU A 99 22.99 13.61 15.47
CA LEU A 99 24.17 14.44 15.24
C LEU A 99 24.51 15.30 16.46
N LYS A 100 23.51 15.88 17.15
CA LYS A 100 23.74 16.62 18.40
C LYS A 100 24.34 15.77 19.51
N MET A 101 24.16 14.45 19.47
CA MET A 101 24.74 13.50 20.43
C MET A 101 26.16 13.04 20.05
N ALA A 102 26.68 13.42 18.88
CA ALA A 102 27.99 13.05 18.36
C ALA A 102 28.85 14.31 18.10
N PRO A 103 29.34 14.99 19.16
CA PRO A 103 29.98 16.31 19.06
C PRO A 103 31.32 16.31 18.30
N ASP A 104 31.89 15.13 18.09
CA ASP A 104 33.13 14.93 17.35
C ASP A 104 32.94 14.88 15.82
N VAL A 105 31.69 14.76 15.34
CA VAL A 105 31.36 14.88 13.92
C VAL A 105 30.91 16.31 13.61
N ARG A 106 31.53 16.95 12.63
CA ARG A 106 31.24 18.32 12.24
C ARG A 106 30.45 18.37 10.94
N LEU A 107 29.55 19.35 10.83
CA LEU A 107 28.97 19.74 9.54
C LEU A 107 30.05 20.35 8.67
N VAL A 108 30.17 19.88 7.45
CA VAL A 108 31.10 20.46 6.45
C VAL A 108 30.34 21.57 5.73
N ALA A 109 30.84 22.81 5.83
CA ALA A 109 30.13 24.02 5.40
C ALA A 109 29.99 24.17 3.87
N THR A 110 30.65 23.33 3.08
CA THR A 110 30.55 23.40 1.63
C THR A 110 29.23 22.77 1.19
N ILE A 111 28.38 23.55 0.52
CA ILE A 111 27.05 23.23 -0.02
C ILE A 111 25.86 23.44 0.95
N THR A 112 25.88 24.49 1.76
CA THR A 112 24.63 25.06 2.33
C THR A 112 24.25 26.42 1.72
N GLU A 113 25.13 27.05 0.92
CA GLU A 113 24.91 28.42 0.40
C GLU A 113 24.87 28.56 -1.14
N SER A 114 25.17 27.52 -1.91
CA SER A 114 25.32 27.64 -3.38
C SER A 114 24.04 27.43 -4.21
N GLN A 115 22.85 27.38 -3.61
CA GLN A 115 21.57 27.29 -4.35
C GLN A 115 20.73 28.56 -4.31
N LYS A 116 21.28 29.69 -3.85
CA LYS A 116 20.61 31.00 -3.97
C LYS A 116 20.98 31.81 -5.21
N GLU A 117 22.09 31.53 -5.91
CA GLU A 117 22.48 32.29 -7.09
C GLU A 117 23.10 31.38 -8.16
N GLY A 118 22.50 31.37 -9.37
CA GLY A 118 23.15 30.81 -10.57
C GLY A 118 22.56 29.52 -11.14
N SER A 119 21.32 29.54 -11.62
CA SER A 119 20.95 28.75 -12.81
C SER A 119 19.74 29.38 -13.51
N ASP A 120 20.01 30.23 -14.49
CA ASP A 120 19.06 30.62 -15.54
C ASP A 120 18.72 29.38 -16.38
N VAL A 121 17.68 28.67 -15.96
CA VAL A 121 16.91 27.74 -16.78
C VAL A 121 15.46 28.14 -16.56
N PRO A 122 14.59 28.21 -17.60
CA PRO A 122 13.26 28.80 -17.45
C PRO A 122 12.48 28.04 -16.38
N ARG A 123 12.37 28.65 -15.19
CA ARG A 123 11.50 28.18 -14.13
C ARG A 123 10.07 28.28 -14.65
N ARG A 124 9.53 27.17 -15.15
CA ARG A 124 8.08 26.98 -15.16
C ARG A 124 7.64 27.27 -13.73
N LYS A 125 6.82 28.31 -13.54
CA LYS A 125 6.24 28.70 -12.25
C LYS A 125 5.39 27.55 -11.72
N THR A 126 6.02 26.56 -11.10
CA THR A 126 5.34 25.69 -10.15
C THR A 126 5.19 26.52 -8.89
N SER A 127 3.96 26.91 -8.61
CA SER A 127 3.55 27.42 -7.31
C SER A 127 4.21 26.58 -6.20
N PRO A 128 4.66 27.19 -5.09
CA PRO A 128 5.13 26.42 -3.95
C PRO A 128 4.01 25.47 -3.57
N ARG A 129 4.25 24.16 -3.68
CA ARG A 129 3.33 23.18 -3.11
C ARG A 129 3.28 23.52 -1.63
N LYS A 130 2.14 24.08 -1.20
CA LYS A 130 1.81 24.19 0.21
C LYS A 130 1.71 22.75 0.69
N HIS A 131 2.82 22.23 1.23
CA HIS A 131 2.76 21.01 2.00
C HIS A 131 1.81 21.29 3.16
N PRO A 132 0.73 20.51 3.32
CA PRO A 132 0.08 20.46 4.61
C PRO A 132 1.18 20.09 5.60
N VAL A 133 1.35 20.90 6.63
CA VAL A 133 2.13 20.49 7.79
C VAL A 133 1.35 19.32 8.37
N HIS A 134 1.69 18.10 7.95
CA HIS A 134 1.14 16.90 8.56
C HIS A 134 1.81 16.80 9.92
N PRO A 135 1.06 16.89 11.03
CA PRO A 135 1.63 16.54 12.31
C PRO A 135 2.06 15.07 12.22
N LEU A 136 3.12 14.72 12.95
CA LEU A 136 3.60 13.37 13.28
C LEU A 136 2.50 12.38 13.78
N ASN A 137 1.24 12.83 13.85
CA ASN A 137 0.13 12.19 14.54
C ASN A 137 -0.66 11.18 13.72
N ASP A 138 -0.77 11.22 12.38
CA ASP A 138 -1.78 10.38 11.69
C ASP A 138 -1.43 8.89 11.63
N THR A 139 -0.17 8.51 11.38
CA THR A 139 0.23 7.08 11.46
C THR A 139 0.23 6.58 12.91
N ILE A 140 0.62 7.43 13.87
CA ILE A 140 0.50 7.13 15.31
C ILE A 140 -0.97 7.00 15.71
N LYS A 141 -1.86 7.82 15.14
CA LYS A 141 -3.31 7.86 15.40
C LYS A 141 -4.01 6.58 14.97
N TYR A 142 -3.45 5.82 14.03
CA TYR A 142 -4.03 4.57 13.58
C TYR A 142 -3.19 3.33 13.91
N ALA A 143 -1.98 3.52 14.45
CA ALA A 143 -1.08 2.43 14.81
C ALA A 143 -1.74 1.45 15.79
N HIS A 144 -2.46 1.96 16.80
CA HIS A 144 -3.17 1.12 17.76
C HIS A 144 -4.22 0.24 17.09
N LEU A 145 -4.89 0.73 16.04
CA LEU A 145 -5.91 -0.01 15.31
C LEU A 145 -5.29 -1.11 14.44
N LEU A 146 -4.17 -0.80 13.78
CA LEU A 146 -3.39 -1.75 12.99
C LEU A 146 -2.79 -2.86 13.88
N ASP A 147 -2.21 -2.48 15.01
CA ASP A 147 -1.67 -3.42 16.00
C ASP A 147 -2.79 -4.30 16.57
N ARG A 148 -3.95 -3.71 16.87
CA ARG A 148 -5.11 -4.44 17.38
C ARG A 148 -5.63 -5.49 16.40
N PHE A 149 -5.65 -5.19 15.10
CA PHE A 149 -6.02 -6.17 14.07
C PHE A 149 -5.07 -7.38 14.06
N ASN A 150 -3.77 -7.12 14.14
CA ASN A 150 -2.76 -8.17 14.23
C ASN A 150 -2.94 -9.03 15.49
N GLU A 151 -3.22 -8.42 16.63
CA GLU A 151 -3.53 -9.13 17.88
C GLU A 151 -4.77 -10.01 17.77
N LEU A 152 -5.87 -9.47 17.24
CA LEU A 152 -7.16 -10.16 17.14
C LEU A 152 -7.12 -11.36 16.20
N LEU A 153 -6.35 -11.28 15.11
CA LEU A 153 -6.20 -12.36 14.14
C LEU A 153 -4.97 -13.25 14.38
N HIS A 154 -4.13 -12.89 15.36
CA HIS A 154 -2.86 -13.56 15.66
C HIS A 154 -1.90 -13.63 14.44
N VAL A 155 -1.73 -12.50 13.75
CA VAL A 155 -0.90 -12.37 12.54
C VAL A 155 0.10 -11.22 12.65
N THR A 156 1.13 -11.23 11.79
CA THR A 156 2.12 -10.12 11.73
C THR A 156 1.65 -8.97 10.84
N GLY A 157 0.70 -9.22 9.95
CA GLY A 157 0.13 -8.22 9.05
C GLY A 157 1.06 -7.88 7.87
N GLU A 158 0.54 -7.85 6.64
CA GLU A 158 1.24 -7.30 5.48
C GLU A 158 0.61 -5.97 5.07
N PRO A 159 1.37 -4.86 5.08
CA PRO A 159 0.84 -3.55 4.76
C PRO A 159 0.51 -3.42 3.27
N PHE A 160 -0.58 -2.71 2.98
CA PHE A 160 -0.98 -2.34 1.62
C PHE A 160 -1.45 -0.89 1.53
N GLY A 161 -1.54 -0.40 0.30
CA GLY A 161 -1.92 0.99 0.03
C GLY A 161 -0.83 1.99 0.45
N GLN A 162 -1.18 3.27 0.48
CA GLN A 162 -0.24 4.38 0.67
C GLN A 162 -0.92 5.49 1.46
N LEU A 163 -0.25 6.07 2.47
CA LEU A 163 -0.83 7.12 3.32
C LEU A 163 -1.23 8.39 2.56
N ASN A 164 -0.62 8.65 1.40
CA ASN A 164 -0.96 9.78 0.51
C ASN A 164 -1.97 9.42 -0.59
N LYS A 165 -2.43 8.16 -0.63
CA LYS A 165 -3.58 7.72 -1.42
C LYS A 165 -4.79 7.74 -0.49
N PRO A 166 -6.03 7.75 -1.04
CA PRO A 166 -7.22 7.77 -0.21
C PRO A 166 -7.36 6.55 0.71
N VAL A 167 -6.52 5.51 0.57
CA VAL A 167 -6.60 4.25 1.31
C VAL A 167 -5.21 3.68 1.61
N PHE A 168 -4.99 3.24 2.86
CA PHE A 168 -3.89 2.36 3.28
C PHE A 168 -4.38 1.35 4.31
N GLY A 169 -3.61 0.30 4.61
CA GLY A 169 -4.09 -0.75 5.51
C GLY A 169 -3.12 -1.88 5.75
N ILE A 170 -3.62 -2.94 6.36
CA ILE A 170 -2.90 -4.21 6.58
C ILE A 170 -3.80 -5.40 6.22
N SER A 171 -3.18 -6.44 5.68
CA SER A 171 -3.79 -7.74 5.41
C SER A 171 -3.20 -8.80 6.32
N ASP A 172 -3.86 -9.94 6.48
CA ASP A 172 -3.31 -11.08 7.23
C ASP A 172 -2.18 -11.85 6.51
N GLY A 173 -1.90 -11.50 5.24
CA GLY A 173 -0.81 -12.08 4.44
C GLY A 173 -1.08 -13.51 3.97
N ARG A 174 -2.31 -14.04 4.06
CA ARG A 174 -2.62 -15.39 3.59
C ARG A 174 -2.64 -15.46 2.06
N ASP A 175 -2.17 -16.58 1.49
CA ASP A 175 -2.47 -16.89 0.09
C ASP A 175 -3.94 -17.28 0.00
N GLY A 176 -4.73 -16.55 -0.81
CA GLY A 176 -6.15 -16.88 -0.98
C GLY A 176 -7.15 -15.88 -0.40
N VAL A 177 -8.06 -16.37 0.43
CA VAL A 177 -9.00 -15.60 1.24
C VAL A 177 -8.25 -14.92 2.37
N GLN A 178 -8.37 -13.60 2.43
CA GLN A 178 -7.59 -12.73 3.31
C GLN A 178 -8.50 -11.85 4.15
N TRP A 179 -8.13 -11.67 5.41
CA TRP A 179 -8.60 -10.54 6.20
C TRP A 179 -7.83 -9.28 5.85
N ASN A 180 -8.54 -8.16 5.67
CA ASN A 180 -7.95 -6.84 5.45
C ASN A 180 -8.58 -5.80 6.37
N LEU A 181 -7.77 -4.84 6.83
CA LEU A 181 -8.21 -3.60 7.44
C LEU A 181 -7.73 -2.44 6.56
N ALA A 182 -8.65 -1.71 5.96
CA ALA A 182 -8.39 -0.53 5.15
C ALA A 182 -8.81 0.74 5.88
N ILE A 183 -7.97 1.77 5.87
CA ILE A 183 -8.17 3.06 6.53
C ILE A 183 -8.30 4.12 5.45
N ARG A 184 -9.36 4.94 5.56
CA ARG A 184 -9.64 6.08 4.69
C ARG A 184 -9.64 7.38 5.50
N PRO A 185 -8.48 8.01 5.72
CA PRO A 185 -8.38 9.17 6.61
C PRO A 185 -9.32 10.32 6.20
N ASN A 186 -9.45 10.58 4.90
CA ASN A 186 -10.27 11.66 4.36
C ASN A 186 -11.77 11.48 4.63
N GLU A 187 -12.21 10.23 4.78
CA GLU A 187 -13.61 9.87 5.03
C GLU A 187 -13.86 9.61 6.52
N SER A 188 -12.80 9.62 7.35
CA SER A 188 -12.85 9.26 8.77
C SER A 188 -13.47 7.88 9.04
N ILE A 189 -13.30 6.95 8.09
CA ILE A 189 -13.74 5.55 8.23
C ILE A 189 -12.57 4.58 8.09
N ALA A 190 -12.70 3.44 8.75
CA ALA A 190 -11.97 2.23 8.40
C ALA A 190 -12.96 1.17 7.89
N GLU A 191 -12.46 0.17 7.17
CA GLU A 191 -13.25 -0.92 6.63
C GLU A 191 -12.50 -2.23 6.93
N VAL A 192 -13.18 -3.17 7.60
CA VAL A 192 -12.70 -4.56 7.68
C VAL A 192 -13.26 -5.31 6.49
N GLY A 193 -12.45 -6.14 5.87
CA GLY A 193 -12.80 -6.87 4.66
C GLY A 193 -12.37 -8.31 4.66
N VAL A 194 -13.21 -9.14 4.04
CA VAL A 194 -12.82 -10.44 3.50
C VAL A 194 -12.56 -10.24 2.01
N ASN A 195 -11.31 -10.47 1.60
CA ASN A 195 -10.89 -10.29 0.21
C ASN A 195 -10.44 -11.62 -0.40
N LEU A 196 -10.69 -11.77 -1.70
CA LEU A 196 -10.13 -12.85 -2.50
C LEU A 196 -9.69 -12.28 -3.85
N GLU A 197 -8.38 -12.22 -4.06
CA GLU A 197 -7.78 -11.63 -5.26
C GLU A 197 -7.61 -12.66 -6.39
N GLY A 198 -7.79 -12.22 -7.64
CA GLY A 198 -7.43 -13.00 -8.84
C GLY A 198 -5.94 -13.04 -9.15
N LYS A 199 -5.13 -13.30 -8.12
CA LYS A 199 -3.69 -13.59 -8.23
C LYS A 199 -3.47 -15.09 -8.43
N LYS A 200 -2.30 -15.42 -8.99
CA LYS A 200 -1.90 -16.81 -9.26
C LYS A 200 -1.48 -17.48 -7.95
N TYR A 201 -2.45 -17.94 -7.17
CA TYR A 201 -2.25 -18.89 -6.07
C TYR A 201 -2.28 -20.33 -6.60
N TYR A 202 -1.84 -21.29 -5.80
CA TYR A 202 -2.10 -22.70 -6.09
C TYR A 202 -3.61 -22.92 -6.14
N GLY A 203 -4.11 -23.60 -7.19
CA GLY A 203 -5.54 -23.92 -7.33
C GLY A 203 -6.48 -22.80 -7.79
N TRP A 204 -6.04 -21.53 -7.88
CA TRP A 204 -6.89 -20.37 -8.21
C TRP A 204 -8.20 -20.31 -7.40
N PRO A 205 -8.12 -20.04 -6.08
CA PRO A 205 -9.27 -20.12 -5.18
C PRO A 205 -10.47 -19.26 -5.62
N ILE A 206 -10.22 -18.11 -6.25
CA ILE A 206 -11.29 -17.27 -6.82
C ILE A 206 -12.08 -17.96 -7.95
N ALA A 207 -11.40 -18.76 -8.78
CA ALA A 207 -12.05 -19.50 -9.85
C ALA A 207 -12.92 -20.62 -9.28
N THR A 208 -12.43 -21.30 -8.24
CA THR A 208 -13.19 -22.30 -7.48
C THR A 208 -14.42 -21.67 -6.85
N LEU A 209 -14.26 -20.53 -6.17
CA LEU A 209 -15.37 -19.82 -5.54
C LEU A 209 -16.46 -19.47 -6.55
N ILE A 210 -16.08 -18.85 -7.68
CA ILE A 210 -17.04 -18.44 -8.72
C ILE A 210 -17.79 -19.65 -9.27
N LYS A 211 -17.10 -20.75 -9.59
CA LYS A 211 -17.75 -21.97 -10.12
C LYS A 211 -18.68 -22.62 -9.10
N SER A 212 -18.26 -22.69 -7.84
CA SER A 212 -19.07 -23.26 -6.77
C SER A 212 -20.34 -22.45 -6.55
N GLU A 213 -20.25 -21.12 -6.52
CA GLU A 213 -21.42 -20.25 -6.33
C GLU A 213 -22.34 -20.20 -7.55
N LEU A 214 -21.81 -20.34 -8.78
CA LEU A 214 -22.63 -20.52 -9.98
C LEU A 214 -23.44 -21.82 -9.96
N ALA A 215 -22.89 -22.88 -9.34
CA ALA A 215 -23.57 -24.17 -9.22
C ALA A 215 -24.56 -24.21 -8.04
N VAL A 216 -24.16 -23.67 -6.89
CA VAL A 216 -24.95 -23.61 -5.66
C VAL A 216 -24.67 -22.27 -4.97
N PRO A 217 -25.57 -21.27 -5.03
CA PRO A 217 -25.31 -19.93 -4.50
C PRO A 217 -25.41 -19.93 -2.97
N ALA A 218 -24.33 -20.35 -2.31
CA ALA A 218 -24.31 -20.53 -0.86
C ALA A 218 -24.25 -19.17 -0.12
N LEU A 219 -23.68 -18.13 -0.73
CA LEU A 219 -23.68 -16.79 -0.14
C LEU A 219 -25.11 -16.29 0.10
N LEU A 220 -26.02 -16.48 -0.86
CA LEU A 220 -27.42 -16.06 -0.73
C LEU A 220 -28.14 -16.77 0.41
N ARG A 221 -27.75 -18.00 0.74
CA ARG A 221 -28.30 -18.75 1.89
C ARG A 221 -27.70 -18.27 3.21
N LEU A 222 -26.48 -17.74 3.18
CA LEU A 222 -25.80 -17.20 4.36
C LEU A 222 -26.35 -15.83 4.77
N VAL A 223 -26.63 -14.95 3.80
CA VAL A 223 -27.04 -13.55 4.04
C VAL A 223 -28.15 -13.38 5.09
N PRO A 224 -29.25 -14.17 5.09
CA PRO A 224 -30.31 -14.04 6.10
C PRO A 224 -29.88 -14.33 7.55
N HIS A 225 -28.72 -14.95 7.74
CA HIS A 225 -28.16 -15.31 9.04
C HIS A 225 -27.06 -14.36 9.51
N LEU A 226 -26.68 -13.38 8.69
CA LEU A 226 -25.70 -12.36 9.05
C LEU A 226 -26.32 -11.30 9.95
N ARG A 227 -25.47 -10.70 10.80
CA ARG A 227 -25.83 -9.49 11.54
C ARG A 227 -25.73 -8.29 10.60
N ASP A 228 -26.80 -7.49 10.55
CA ASP A 228 -26.88 -6.24 9.79
C ASP A 228 -26.35 -6.32 8.34
N PRO A 229 -26.88 -7.24 7.49
CA PRO A 229 -26.42 -7.40 6.11
C PRO A 229 -26.56 -6.12 5.26
N GLN A 230 -27.42 -5.18 5.69
CA GLN A 230 -27.56 -3.85 5.08
C GLN A 230 -26.30 -2.97 5.21
N ASN A 231 -25.45 -3.24 6.20
CA ASN A 231 -24.21 -2.51 6.49
C ASN A 231 -22.96 -3.27 5.99
N ILE A 232 -23.14 -4.43 5.36
CA ILE A 232 -22.06 -5.19 4.76
C ILE A 232 -22.08 -4.95 3.26
N THR A 233 -21.02 -4.36 2.73
CA THR A 233 -20.87 -4.01 1.32
C THR A 233 -20.12 -5.10 0.57
N LEU A 234 -20.72 -5.64 -0.48
CA LEU A 234 -20.07 -6.47 -1.49
C LEU A 234 -19.61 -5.62 -2.66
N ARG A 235 -18.37 -5.85 -3.07
CA ARG A 235 -17.76 -5.32 -4.27
C ARG A 235 -17.01 -6.43 -4.98
N PHE A 236 -17.33 -6.64 -6.25
CA PHE A 236 -16.57 -7.52 -7.12
C PHE A 236 -15.96 -6.67 -8.24
N VAL A 237 -14.63 -6.64 -8.33
CA VAL A 237 -13.93 -5.79 -9.31
C VAL A 237 -13.15 -6.55 -10.36
N ARG A 238 -12.94 -5.86 -11.47
CA ARG A 238 -12.05 -6.20 -12.57
C ARG A 238 -10.71 -5.47 -12.36
N ASP A 239 -9.75 -6.18 -11.81
CA ASP A 239 -8.37 -5.68 -11.74
C ASP A 239 -7.74 -5.75 -13.14
N ALA A 240 -7.40 -4.60 -13.73
CA ALA A 240 -6.56 -4.53 -14.92
C ALA A 240 -5.09 -4.58 -14.53
N TRP A 241 -4.28 -5.40 -15.20
CA TRP A 241 -2.88 -5.63 -14.84
C TRP A 241 -1.91 -4.97 -15.82
N GLN A 242 -0.99 -4.19 -15.27
CA GLN A 242 0.20 -3.68 -15.96
C GLN A 242 1.43 -4.11 -15.16
N VAL A 243 1.98 -5.28 -15.48
CA VAL A 243 3.04 -5.94 -14.71
C VAL A 243 2.56 -6.19 -13.27
N THR A 244 3.07 -5.46 -12.28
CA THR A 244 2.67 -5.53 -10.87
C THR A 244 1.62 -4.48 -10.49
N ALA A 245 1.37 -3.49 -11.35
CA ALA A 245 0.44 -2.41 -11.09
C ALA A 245 -1.00 -2.76 -11.50
N ARG A 246 -1.96 -2.19 -10.76
CA ARG A 246 -3.40 -2.29 -11.03
C ARG A 246 -3.99 -0.91 -11.33
N PRO A 247 -3.89 -0.39 -12.57
CA PRO A 247 -4.47 0.89 -12.92
C PRO A 247 -6.00 0.88 -12.84
N SER A 248 -6.59 2.00 -12.41
CA SER A 248 -8.04 2.20 -12.44
C SER A 248 -8.59 2.23 -13.86
N ILE A 249 -9.71 1.55 -14.06
CA ILE A 249 -10.44 1.44 -15.33
C ILE A 249 -11.90 1.86 -15.15
N LEU A 250 -12.59 2.21 -16.24
CA LEU A 250 -14.02 2.56 -16.19
C LEU A 250 -14.90 1.33 -15.93
N GLU A 251 -14.47 0.17 -16.43
CA GLU A 251 -15.16 -1.12 -16.32
C GLU A 251 -14.82 -1.84 -15.00
N GLU A 252 -14.47 -1.10 -13.95
CA GLU A 252 -13.94 -1.67 -12.70
C GLU A 252 -14.96 -2.57 -11.99
N TYR A 253 -16.22 -2.19 -11.91
CA TYR A 253 -17.23 -2.91 -11.13
C TYR A 253 -17.91 -3.99 -11.98
N LEU A 254 -17.79 -5.24 -11.53
CA LEU A 254 -18.57 -6.36 -12.07
C LEU A 254 -19.99 -6.27 -11.51
N GLY A 255 -20.99 -6.32 -12.39
CA GLY A 255 -22.36 -5.94 -12.03
C GLY A 255 -22.58 -4.42 -11.88
N GLY A 256 -21.59 -3.60 -12.27
CA GLY A 256 -21.75 -2.15 -12.46
C GLY A 256 -21.62 -1.26 -11.23
N ARG A 257 -21.72 -1.77 -10.00
CA ARG A 257 -21.54 -0.98 -8.77
C ARG A 257 -21.15 -1.83 -7.55
N LYS A 258 -21.07 -1.17 -6.38
CA LYS A 258 -21.07 -1.82 -5.06
C LYS A 258 -22.51 -2.09 -4.62
N PHE A 259 -22.70 -3.14 -3.82
CA PHE A 259 -24.01 -3.56 -3.30
C PHE A 259 -23.92 -3.77 -1.80
N SER A 260 -24.99 -3.46 -1.06
CA SER A 260 -25.21 -4.07 0.24
C SER A 260 -25.53 -5.57 0.05
N LEU A 261 -25.12 -6.43 0.99
CA LEU A 261 -25.50 -7.84 0.98
C LEU A 261 -27.03 -8.04 1.06
N SER A 262 -27.77 -7.11 1.67
CA SER A 262 -29.23 -7.15 1.71
C SER A 262 -29.87 -6.93 0.33
N GLU A 263 -29.14 -6.39 -0.64
CA GLU A 263 -29.62 -6.18 -2.02
C GLU A 263 -29.39 -7.41 -2.92
N LEU A 264 -28.66 -8.43 -2.45
CA LEU A 264 -28.25 -9.56 -3.27
C LEU A 264 -29.46 -10.44 -3.61
N THR A 265 -29.81 -10.52 -4.89
CA THR A 265 -30.77 -11.48 -5.44
C THR A 265 -30.05 -12.60 -6.19
N GLU A 266 -30.76 -13.68 -6.49
CA GLU A 266 -30.22 -14.78 -7.31
C GLU A 266 -29.74 -14.30 -8.68
N ASP A 267 -30.57 -13.53 -9.39
CA ASP A 267 -30.23 -12.96 -10.69
C ASP A 267 -29.03 -12.02 -10.62
N LEU A 268 -28.99 -11.14 -9.60
CA LEU A 268 -27.90 -10.20 -9.44
C LEU A 268 -26.58 -10.93 -9.17
N TRP A 269 -26.59 -11.90 -8.26
CA TRP A 269 -25.40 -12.66 -7.92
C TRP A 269 -24.90 -13.48 -9.11
N HIS A 270 -25.82 -14.15 -9.82
CA HIS A 270 -25.49 -14.90 -11.03
C HIS A 270 -24.86 -14.02 -12.11
N ASN A 271 -25.39 -12.82 -12.34
CA ASN A 271 -24.84 -11.87 -13.31
C ASN A 271 -23.43 -11.41 -12.92
N ILE A 272 -23.21 -11.04 -11.65
CA ILE A 272 -21.88 -10.65 -11.16
C ILE A 272 -20.87 -11.78 -11.38
N LEU A 273 -21.23 -13.03 -11.03
CA LEU A 273 -20.36 -14.19 -11.17
C LEU A 273 -20.07 -14.55 -12.63
N THR A 274 -21.04 -14.38 -13.51
CA THR A 274 -20.89 -14.60 -14.95
C THR A 274 -19.92 -13.58 -15.57
N GLU A 275 -19.99 -12.31 -15.15
CA GLU A 275 -18.98 -11.33 -15.55
C GLU A 275 -17.61 -11.63 -14.94
N ALA A 276 -17.56 -12.07 -13.67
CA ALA A 276 -16.33 -12.40 -12.97
C ALA A 276 -15.59 -13.57 -13.62
N ILE A 277 -16.28 -14.66 -13.97
CA ILE A 277 -15.66 -15.80 -14.64
C ILE A 277 -15.12 -15.41 -16.02
N GLY A 278 -15.76 -14.47 -16.71
CA GLY A 278 -15.28 -13.92 -17.98
C GLY A 278 -13.93 -13.19 -17.89
N CYS A 279 -13.50 -12.80 -16.68
CA CYS A 279 -12.17 -12.24 -16.43
C CYS A 279 -11.07 -13.32 -16.39
N LEU A 280 -11.43 -14.61 -16.48
CA LEU A 280 -10.52 -15.75 -16.46
C LEU A 280 -10.55 -16.49 -17.82
N LYS A 281 -9.47 -17.19 -18.17
CA LYS A 281 -9.41 -17.96 -19.43
C LYS A 281 -10.12 -19.31 -19.29
N GLU A 282 -11.16 -19.51 -20.09
CA GLU A 282 -11.90 -20.76 -20.17
C GLU A 282 -11.01 -21.95 -20.61
N GLU A 283 -10.16 -21.75 -21.63
CA GLU A 283 -9.25 -22.77 -22.20
C GLU A 283 -8.27 -23.38 -21.17
N ARG A 284 -8.07 -22.74 -20.02
CA ARG A 284 -7.22 -23.22 -18.93
C ARG A 284 -8.02 -23.56 -17.68
N ASN A 285 -9.28 -23.95 -17.83
CA ASN A 285 -10.19 -24.23 -16.73
C ASN A 285 -10.29 -23.04 -15.73
N ALA A 286 -10.23 -21.81 -16.23
CA ALA A 286 -10.19 -20.57 -15.44
C ALA A 286 -8.96 -20.38 -14.54
N LEU A 287 -7.86 -21.12 -14.77
CA LEU A 287 -6.61 -21.03 -14.00
C LEU A 287 -5.61 -19.98 -14.54
N SER A 288 -6.11 -18.94 -15.21
CA SER A 288 -5.29 -17.82 -15.69
C SER A 288 -6.12 -16.59 -16.05
N ARG A 289 -5.46 -15.42 -16.05
CA ARG A 289 -6.04 -14.12 -16.42
C ARG A 289 -6.45 -14.08 -17.90
N ALA A 290 -7.68 -13.62 -18.18
CA ALA A 290 -8.11 -13.29 -19.53
C ALA A 290 -7.48 -11.98 -20.00
N HIS A 291 -7.62 -11.67 -21.30
CA HIS A 291 -7.36 -10.34 -21.81
C HIS A 291 -8.69 -9.72 -22.23
N GLN A 292 -8.95 -8.49 -21.79
CA GLN A 292 -10.14 -7.73 -22.14
C GLN A 292 -9.75 -6.32 -22.57
N ASN A 293 -10.61 -5.67 -23.34
CA ASN A 293 -10.47 -4.26 -23.65
C ASN A 293 -10.98 -3.46 -22.46
N VAL A 294 -10.15 -2.57 -21.92
CA VAL A 294 -10.48 -1.74 -20.75
C VAL A 294 -10.08 -0.30 -20.99
N THR A 295 -10.81 0.63 -20.39
CA THR A 295 -10.61 2.07 -20.56
C THR A 295 -9.96 2.64 -19.31
N LEU A 296 -8.71 3.12 -19.44
CA LEU A 296 -7.96 3.68 -18.30
C LEU A 296 -8.59 5.01 -17.85
N VAL A 297 -8.91 5.16 -16.56
CA VAL A 297 -9.55 6.38 -16.00
C VAL A 297 -8.74 7.65 -16.32
N ARG A 298 -7.41 7.58 -16.22
CA ARG A 298 -6.49 8.69 -16.55
C ARG A 298 -6.56 9.16 -18.02
N LYS A 299 -7.14 8.34 -18.90
CA LYS A 299 -7.37 8.63 -20.32
C LYS A 299 -8.85 8.79 -20.65
N ALA A 300 -9.74 8.79 -19.65
CA ALA A 300 -11.18 8.95 -19.82
C ALA A 300 -11.50 10.41 -20.26
N GLY A 301 -11.33 10.66 -21.55
CA GLY A 301 -11.84 11.82 -22.26
C GLY A 301 -12.74 11.37 -23.43
N PRO A 302 -13.19 12.31 -24.27
CA PRO A 302 -14.04 12.01 -25.43
C PRO A 302 -13.42 10.97 -26.39
N ASP A 303 -12.09 10.89 -26.42
CA ASP A 303 -11.30 10.03 -27.29
C ASP A 303 -10.62 8.87 -26.53
N ALA A 304 -11.23 8.42 -25.43
CA ALA A 304 -10.67 7.34 -24.60
C ALA A 304 -10.74 5.98 -25.33
N GLU A 305 -9.66 5.63 -26.03
CA GLU A 305 -9.57 4.33 -26.69
C GLU A 305 -9.35 3.18 -25.69
N PRO A 306 -10.12 2.08 -25.77
CA PRO A 306 -9.90 0.88 -24.97
C PRO A 306 -8.52 0.27 -25.26
N VAL A 307 -7.85 -0.18 -24.21
CA VAL A 307 -6.57 -0.88 -24.30
C VAL A 307 -6.77 -2.34 -23.90
N LYS A 308 -6.20 -3.26 -24.69
CA LYS A 308 -6.22 -4.69 -24.34
C LYS A 308 -5.26 -4.96 -23.19
N MET A 309 -5.79 -5.37 -22.04
CA MET A 309 -5.00 -5.65 -20.83
C MET A 309 -5.36 -7.02 -20.25
N GLN A 310 -4.43 -7.60 -19.49
CA GLN A 310 -4.77 -8.74 -18.64
C GLN A 310 -5.72 -8.27 -17.54
N VAL A 311 -6.74 -9.07 -17.26
CA VAL A 311 -7.71 -8.78 -16.20
C VAL A 311 -7.86 -9.96 -15.25
N SER A 312 -8.29 -9.68 -14.03
CA SER A 312 -8.71 -10.72 -13.09
C SER A 312 -9.87 -10.24 -12.22
N PRO A 313 -10.74 -11.15 -11.77
CA PRO A 313 -11.75 -10.81 -10.79
C PRO A 313 -11.10 -10.60 -9.41
N HIS A 314 -11.70 -9.81 -8.54
CA HIS A 314 -11.29 -9.62 -7.15
C HIS A 314 -12.52 -9.31 -6.30
N LEU A 315 -12.82 -10.21 -5.35
CA LEU A 315 -13.95 -10.10 -4.43
C LEU A 315 -13.52 -9.36 -3.16
N GLN A 316 -14.33 -8.41 -2.72
CA GLN A 316 -14.19 -7.72 -1.44
C GLN A 316 -15.56 -7.65 -0.77
N ILE A 317 -15.68 -8.16 0.46
CA ILE A 317 -16.88 -8.02 1.29
C ILE A 317 -16.48 -7.30 2.57
N LEU A 318 -17.03 -6.12 2.77
CA LEU A 318 -16.51 -5.08 3.66
C LEU A 318 -17.57 -4.64 4.67
N THR A 319 -17.17 -4.32 5.89
CA THR A 319 -18.01 -3.61 6.86
C THR A 319 -17.26 -2.41 7.42
N PRO A 320 -17.91 -1.23 7.52
CA PRO A 320 -17.25 -0.02 8.02
C PRO A 320 -17.06 -0.07 9.54
N ILE A 321 -16.01 0.61 10.00
CA ILE A 321 -15.74 0.95 11.40
C ILE A 321 -15.70 2.47 11.49
N ASP A 322 -16.44 3.01 12.45
CA ASP A 322 -16.38 4.42 12.81
C ASP A 322 -15.11 4.69 13.65
N LEU A 323 -14.22 5.53 13.12
CA LEU A 323 -12.97 5.90 13.79
C LEU A 323 -13.18 6.91 14.94
N LEU A 324 -14.41 7.41 15.13
CA LEU A 324 -14.78 8.32 16.23
C LEU A 324 -15.19 7.58 17.52
N LEU A 325 -15.50 6.28 17.43
CA LEU A 325 -15.87 5.42 18.56
C LEU A 325 -14.65 4.67 19.12
N ASP A 326 -14.83 3.81 20.13
CA ASP A 326 -13.77 2.90 20.59
C ASP A 326 -13.42 1.90 19.48
N SER A 327 -12.47 2.33 18.66
CA SER A 327 -12.05 1.62 17.44
C SER A 327 -11.54 0.20 17.71
N GLY A 328 -11.16 -0.16 18.95
CA GLY A 328 -10.72 -1.50 19.30
C GLY A 328 -11.87 -2.50 19.46
N GLU A 329 -12.95 -2.09 20.12
CA GLU A 329 -14.17 -2.92 20.27
C GLU A 329 -14.93 -3.02 18.94
N GLU A 330 -15.05 -1.90 18.21
CA GLU A 330 -15.67 -1.88 16.88
C GLU A 330 -14.92 -2.78 15.90
N LEU A 331 -13.59 -2.81 15.95
CA LEU A 331 -12.79 -3.71 15.13
C LEU A 331 -13.06 -5.19 15.45
N ALA A 332 -13.12 -5.55 16.74
CA ALA A 332 -13.45 -6.91 17.13
C ALA A 332 -14.87 -7.28 16.67
N ALA A 333 -15.84 -6.38 16.84
CA ALA A 333 -17.22 -6.59 16.40
C ALA A 333 -17.32 -6.74 14.87
N ALA A 334 -16.57 -5.96 14.10
CA ALA A 334 -16.51 -6.05 12.65
C ALA A 334 -15.90 -7.38 12.16
N ILE A 335 -14.83 -7.85 12.80
CA ILE A 335 -14.23 -9.17 12.51
C ILE A 335 -15.23 -10.28 12.82
N GLU A 336 -15.89 -10.25 13.98
CA GLU A 336 -16.91 -11.24 14.32
C GLU A 336 -18.10 -11.21 13.36
N CYS A 337 -18.53 -10.02 12.94
CA CYS A 337 -19.61 -9.84 11.97
C CYS A 337 -19.29 -10.50 10.63
N LEU A 338 -18.05 -10.36 10.14
CA LEU A 338 -17.61 -10.92 8.87
C LEU A 338 -17.10 -12.36 8.97
N ARG A 339 -16.94 -12.93 10.18
CA ARG A 339 -16.40 -14.28 10.38
C ARG A 339 -17.18 -15.36 9.59
N PRO A 340 -18.53 -15.37 9.56
CA PRO A 340 -19.26 -16.34 8.74
C PRO A 340 -19.00 -16.19 7.24
N ILE A 341 -18.73 -14.97 6.76
CA ILE A 341 -18.37 -14.70 5.36
C ILE A 341 -16.96 -15.21 5.07
N HIS A 342 -16.01 -14.97 5.96
CA HIS A 342 -14.65 -15.50 5.82
C HIS A 342 -14.65 -17.04 5.75
N GLU A 343 -15.39 -17.70 6.65
CA GLU A 343 -15.53 -19.15 6.67
C GLU A 343 -16.20 -19.69 5.41
N TRP A 344 -17.27 -19.03 4.94
CA TRP A 344 -17.90 -19.36 3.66
C TRP A 344 -16.91 -19.25 2.50
N ALA A 345 -16.22 -18.12 2.37
CA ALA A 345 -15.30 -17.87 1.28
C ALA A 345 -14.16 -18.89 1.27
N SER A 346 -13.58 -19.19 2.44
CA SER A 346 -12.51 -20.18 2.58
C SER A 346 -12.99 -21.57 2.15
N LYS A 347 -14.12 -22.02 2.70
CA LYS A 347 -14.71 -23.34 2.37
C LYS A 347 -15.04 -23.50 0.89
N VAL A 348 -15.64 -22.47 0.28
CA VAL A 348 -16.15 -22.54 -1.10
C VAL A 348 -15.02 -22.35 -2.13
N SER A 349 -13.93 -21.68 -1.73
CA SER A 349 -12.73 -21.52 -2.56
C SER A 349 -11.74 -22.69 -2.44
N GLY A 350 -11.90 -23.56 -1.45
CA GLY A 350 -11.11 -24.77 -1.23
C GLY A 350 -9.90 -24.58 -0.32
N GLU A 351 -9.99 -23.62 0.61
CA GLU A 351 -8.95 -23.23 1.58
C GLU A 351 -9.21 -23.73 3.00
#